data_AF-A0A7C3ET03-F1
#
_entry.id   AF-A0A7C3ET03-F1
#
_cell.length_a   1.000
_cell.length_b   1.000
_cell.length_c   1.000
_cell.angle_alpha   90.00
_cell.angle_beta   90.00
_cell.angle_gamma   90.00
#
_symmetry.space_group_name_H-M   'P 1'
#
loop_
_entity.id
_entity.type
_entity.pdbx_description
1 polymer ?
#
loop_
_entity_poly.entity_id
_entity_poly.type
_entity_poly.pdbx_seq_one_letter_code
_entity_poly.pdbx_strand_id
1 'polypeptide(L)' 'MAKCTKCGTEVAKPEKSWTMAPKGKKAVTVGLYKCPSCGAYFRSSTK' A
#
# COMPACT_ATOMS: atom_id res chain seq x y z
N MET A 1 -0.65 8.40 -2.64
CA MET A 1 -1.86 7.62 -3.00
C MET A 1 -1.40 6.38 -3.72
N ALA A 2 -2.04 5.23 -3.52
CA ALA A 2 -1.61 3.96 -4.10
C ALA A 2 -2.52 3.57 -5.26
N LYS A 3 -1.93 3.29 -6.42
CA LYS A 3 -2.68 2.86 -7.61
C LYS A 3 -2.99 1.37 -7.54
N CYS A 4 -4.26 1.01 -7.69
CA CYS A 4 -4.68 -0.38 -7.78
C CYS A 4 -4.13 -1.02 -9.06
N THR A 5 -3.44 -2.15 -8.93
CA THR A 5 -2.85 -2.89 -10.05
C THR A 5 -3.87 -3.59 -10.95
N LYS A 6 -5.14 -3.68 -10.52
CA LYS A 6 -6.22 -4.35 -11.26
C LYS A 6 -7.04 -3.41 -12.12
N CYS A 7 -7.48 -2.28 -11.56
CA CYS A 7 -8.39 -1.34 -12.25
C CYS A 7 -7.81 0.07 -12.39
N GLY A 8 -6.62 0.33 -11.85
CA GLY A 8 -5.97 1.64 -11.95
C GLY A 8 -6.53 2.72 -11.02
N THR A 9 -7.55 2.43 -10.20
CA THR A 9 -8.10 3.37 -9.21
C THR A 9 -7.04 3.76 -8.18
N GLU A 10 -6.93 5.05 -7.89
CA GLU A 10 -6.07 5.56 -6.83
C GLU A 10 -6.79 5.50 -5.48
N VAL A 11 -6.11 4.91 -4.50
CA VAL A 11 -6.60 4.76 -3.12
C VAL A 11 -5.70 5.56 -2.20
N ALA A 12 -6.27 6.54 -1.50
CA ALA A 12 -5.49 7.43 -0.64
C ALA A 12 -5.05 6.77 0.67
N LYS A 13 -5.96 6.05 1.33
CA LYS A 13 -5.74 5.47 2.67
C LYS A 13 -5.50 3.96 2.61
N PRO A 14 -4.43 3.44 3.23
CA PRO A 14 -4.30 2.01 3.47
C PRO A 14 -5.29 1.55 4.54
N GLU A 15 -5.77 0.31 4.43
CA GLU A 15 -6.54 -0.37 5.47
C GLU A 15 -5.63 -0.75 6.65
N LYS A 16 -4.38 -1.15 6.36
CA LYS A 16 -3.36 -1.46 7.36
C LYS A 16 -2.00 -1.03 6.87
N SER A 17 -1.17 -0.47 7.73
CA SER A 17 0.23 -0.13 7.41
C SER A 17 1.18 -0.72 8.44
N TRP A 18 2.37 -1.12 7.99
CA TRP A 18 3.45 -1.55 8.88
C TRP A 18 4.80 -1.10 8.33
N THR A 19 5.73 -0.85 9.23
CA THR A 19 7.09 -0.43 8.89
C THR A 19 8.05 -1.60 9.04
N MET A 20 8.80 -1.89 7.99
CA MET A 20 9.89 -2.86 8.00
C MET A 20 11.19 -2.08 8.06
N ALA A 21 11.89 -2.16 9.20
CA ALA A 21 13.16 -1.47 9.44
C ALA A 21 14.28 -2.50 9.72
N PRO A 22 14.89 -3.10 8.68
CA PRO A 22 16.02 -4.00 8.86
C PRO A 22 17.25 -3.23 9.33
N LYS A 23 18.06 -3.83 10.20
CA LYS A 23 19.31 -3.24 10.70
C LYS A 23 20.29 -3.04 9.53
N GLY A 24 20.72 -1.79 9.31
CA GLY A 24 21.63 -1.42 8.21
C GLY A 24 20.97 -1.17 6.85
N LYS A 25 19.64 -1.18 6.75
CA LYS A 25 18.90 -0.83 5.52
C LYS A 25 17.89 0.28 5.76
N LYS A 26 17.47 0.96 4.69
CA LYS A 26 16.41 1.97 4.77
C LYS A 26 15.10 1.32 5.20
N ALA A 27 14.43 1.93 6.17
CA ALA A 27 13.09 1.52 6.59
C ALA A 27 12.10 1.73 5.45
N VAL A 28 11.20 0.77 5.26
CA VAL A 28 10.13 0.82 4.25
C VAL A 28 8.80 0.65 4.96
N THR A 29 7.90 1.61 4.79
CA THR A 29 6.52 1.49 5.25
C THR A 29 5.67 0.95 4.11
N VAL A 30 4.99 -0.17 4.37
CA VAL A 30 4.10 -0.83 3.43
C VAL A 30 2.67 -0.66 3.92
N GLY A 31 1.79 -0.20 3.03
CA GLY A 31 0.35 -0.17 3.21
C GLY A 31 -0.34 -1.29 2.45
N LEU A 32 -1.27 -1.99 3.10
CA LEU A 32 -2.30 -2.82 2.47
C LEU A 32 -3.52 -1.95 2.18
N TYR A 33 -3.95 -1.93 0.93
CA TYR A 33 -5.07 -1.14 0.43
C TYR A 33 -6.17 -2.07 -0.04
N LYS A 34 -7.42 -1.67 0.19
CA LYS A 34 -8.60 -2.26 -0.43
C LYS A 34 -9.11 -1.31 -1.51
N CYS A 35 -9.19 -1.78 -2.75
CA CYS A 35 -9.72 -0.97 -3.84
C CYS A 35 -11.24 -0.80 -3.68
N PRO A 36 -11.77 0.44 -3.63
CA PRO A 36 -13.21 0.65 -3.54
C PRO A 36 -13.94 0.36 -4.86
N SER A 37 -13.22 0.36 -5.99
CA SER A 37 -13.80 0.13 -7.32
C SER A 37 -13.96 -1.36 -7.64
N CYS A 38 -12.93 -2.18 -7.41
CA CYS A 38 -12.96 -3.61 -7.76
C CYS A 38 -12.88 -4.56 -6.56
N GLY A 39 -12.81 -4.04 -5.33
CA GLY A 39 -12.74 -4.83 -4.10
C GLY A 39 -11.40 -5.54 -3.86
N ALA A 40 -10.45 -5.46 -4.79
CA ALA A 40 -9.17 -6.15 -4.68
C ALA A 40 -8.27 -5.56 -3.59
N TYR A 41 -7.56 -6.44 -2.89
CA TYR A 41 -6.52 -6.08 -1.94
C TYR A 41 -5.17 -5.98 -2.65
N PHE A 42 -4.41 -4.92 -2.38
CA PHE A 42 -3.07 -4.73 -2.95
C PHE A 42 -2.14 -4.03 -1.95
N ARG A 43 -0.84 -4.27 -2.08
CA ARG A 43 0.18 -3.66 -1.22
C ARG A 43 0.93 -2.57 -2.00
N SER A 44 1.22 -1.46 -1.34
CA SER A 44 2.03 -0.39 -1.92
C SER A 44 2.86 0.27 -0.84
N SER A 45 4.06 0.73 -1.18
CA SER A 45 4.89 1.48 -0.24
C SER A 45 4.29 2.88 -0.03
N THR A 46 3.95 3.21 1.21
CA THR A 46 3.67 4.59 1.60
C THR A 46 5.01 5.28 1.77
N LYS A 47 5.35 6.16 0.82
CA LYS A 47 6.54 7.01 0.89
C LYS A 47 6.22 8.27 1.68
#